data_AF-A0A6N7GLE8-F1
#
_entry.id   AF-A0A6N7GLE8-F1
#
_cell.length_a   1.000
_cell.length_b   1.000
_cell.length_c   1.000
_cell.angle_alpha   90.00
_cell.angle_beta   90.00
_cell.angle_gamma   90.00
#
_symmetry.space_group_name_H-M   'P 1'
#
loop_
_entity.id
_entity.type
_entity.pdbx_description
1 polymer ?
#
loop_
_entity_poly.entity_id
_entity_poly.type
_entity_poly.pdbx_seq_one_letter_code
_entity_poly.pdbx_strand_id
1 'polypeptide(L)'
;MRLPLDTAPPPNGRTSVQTERLNQPLDHVFVLLEGKRPPSPDFMTSLCAHVMPDVFEDDPSITGTNARRFRGDGQNLAMAFVVEANDAYLTPEYDLRVYPGKEAGRGPRWVIVKIFEARPKYVDPDGA
;
A
#
# COMPACT_ATOMS: atom_id res chain seq x y z
N MET A 1 -14.84 -26.39 -7.34
CA MET A 1 -14.52 -25.58 -8.53
C MET A 1 -14.50 -24.12 -8.13
N ARG A 2 -13.34 -23.46 -8.13
CA ARG A 2 -13.23 -22.00 -7.93
C ARG A 2 -13.57 -21.31 -9.25
N LEU A 3 -14.49 -20.35 -9.22
CA LEU A 3 -14.79 -19.48 -10.37
C LEU A 3 -13.55 -18.64 -10.72
N PRO A 4 -13.27 -18.37 -12.01
CA PRO A 4 -12.19 -17.49 -12.41
C PRO A 4 -12.47 -16.06 -11.94
N LEU A 5 -11.42 -15.38 -11.46
CA LEU A 5 -11.47 -13.96 -11.16
C LEU A 5 -11.70 -13.22 -12.49
N ASP A 6 -12.76 -12.41 -12.57
CA ASP A 6 -13.07 -11.62 -13.75
C ASP A 6 -11.91 -10.67 -14.06
N THR A 7 -11.50 -10.65 -15.34
CA THR A 7 -10.54 -9.70 -15.88
C THR A 7 -10.99 -8.27 -15.60
N ALA A 8 -10.10 -7.49 -14.99
CA ALA A 8 -10.36 -6.11 -14.65
C ALA A 8 -10.72 -5.28 -15.91
N PRO A 9 -11.71 -4.37 -15.82
CA PRO A 9 -11.93 -3.40 -16.88
C PRO A 9 -10.68 -2.49 -17.02
N PRO A 10 -10.36 -2.04 -18.24
CA PRO A 10 -9.22 -1.16 -18.47
C PRO A 10 -9.38 0.13 -17.65
N PRO A 11 -8.26 0.78 -17.26
CA PRO A 11 -8.27 1.95 -16.40
C PRO A 11 -8.93 3.10 -17.15
N ASN A 12 -10.23 3.29 -16.93
CA ASN A 12 -10.95 4.42 -17.48
C ASN A 12 -10.49 5.69 -16.77
N GLY A 13 -9.61 6.41 -17.46
CA GLY A 13 -9.26 7.79 -17.15
C GLY A 13 -7.91 7.91 -16.48
N ARG A 14 -6.86 7.86 -17.29
CA ARG A 14 -5.51 8.37 -17.02
C ARG A 14 -5.44 9.34 -15.82
N THR A 15 -4.81 8.88 -14.76
CA THR A 15 -3.48 9.41 -14.45
C THR A 15 -2.63 8.20 -14.13
N SER A 16 -1.57 7.99 -14.89
CA SER A 16 -0.43 7.24 -14.40
C SER A 16 0.05 7.97 -13.15
N VAL A 17 -0.56 7.67 -12.00
CA VAL A 17 0.09 7.89 -10.70
C VAL A 17 1.12 6.77 -10.63
N GLN A 18 2.11 6.86 -11.49
CA GLN A 18 3.40 6.27 -11.23
C GLN A 18 3.77 6.93 -9.91
N THR A 19 3.59 6.18 -8.82
CA THR A 19 3.86 6.64 -7.47
C THR A 19 5.23 7.29 -7.53
N GLU A 20 5.30 8.59 -7.19
CA GLU A 20 6.54 9.36 -7.32
C GLU A 20 7.67 8.56 -6.69
N ARG A 21 8.58 8.06 -7.53
CA ARG A 21 9.58 7.06 -7.14
C ARG A 21 10.63 7.79 -6.33
N LEU A 22 10.52 7.70 -5.01
CA LEU A 22 11.52 8.22 -4.11
C LEU A 22 12.80 7.40 -4.32
N ASN A 23 13.96 8.06 -4.31
CA ASN A 23 15.24 7.39 -4.16
C ASN A 23 15.37 6.86 -2.72
N GLN A 24 14.37 6.18 -2.18
CA GLN A 24 14.31 5.73 -0.78
C GLN A 24 13.78 4.30 -0.73
N PRO A 25 14.41 3.38 0.03
CA PRO A 25 14.01 1.98 0.11
C PRO A 25 12.64 1.85 0.75
N LEU A 26 11.76 1.09 0.09
CA LEU A 26 10.47 0.72 0.65
C LEU A 26 10.68 -0.42 1.67
N ASP A 27 10.41 -0.14 2.94
CA ASP A 27 10.58 -1.10 4.05
C ASP A 27 9.32 -1.96 4.23
N HIS A 28 8.15 -1.31 4.25
CA HIS A 28 6.89 -1.97 4.60
C HIS A 28 5.71 -1.42 3.79
N VAL A 29 4.77 -2.31 3.46
CA VAL A 29 3.45 -2.01 2.93
C VAL A 29 2.36 -2.55 3.86
N PHE A 30 1.51 -1.66 4.38
CA PHE A 30 0.29 -2.05 5.09
C PHE A 30 -0.91 -1.99 4.15
N VAL A 31 -1.72 -3.05 4.13
CA VAL A 31 -2.98 -3.13 3.41
C VAL A 31 -4.13 -3.22 4.40
N LEU A 32 -4.91 -2.15 4.52
CA LEU A 32 -6.14 -2.13 5.31
C LEU A 32 -7.33 -2.33 4.37
N LEU A 33 -8.14 -3.38 4.59
CA LEU A 33 -9.33 -3.68 3.80
C LEU A 33 -10.63 -3.46 4.59
N GLU A 34 -11.62 -2.85 3.95
CA GLU A 34 -12.97 -2.73 4.50
C GLU A 34 -13.68 -4.08 4.40
N GLY A 35 -13.89 -4.75 5.53
CA GLY A 35 -14.46 -6.08 5.52
C GLY A 35 -14.49 -6.76 6.88
N LYS A 36 -15.12 -7.94 6.92
CA LYS A 36 -15.27 -8.76 8.13
C LYS A 36 -14.04 -9.62 8.43
N ARG A 37 -13.12 -9.77 7.47
CA ARG A 37 -11.95 -10.64 7.58
C ARG A 37 -10.72 -9.92 7.03
N PRO A 38 -9.51 -10.25 7.55
CA PRO A 38 -8.26 -9.78 6.97
C PRO A 38 -8.16 -10.17 5.48
N PRO A 39 -7.50 -9.36 4.65
CA PRO A 39 -7.21 -9.73 3.28
C PRO A 39 -6.27 -10.94 3.24
N SER A 40 -6.50 -11.87 2.30
CA SER A 40 -5.58 -12.99 2.08
C SER A 40 -4.28 -12.52 1.41
N PRO A 41 -3.14 -13.21 1.60
CA PRO A 41 -1.89 -12.91 0.90
C PRO A 41 -2.06 -12.77 -0.62
N ASP A 42 -2.71 -13.72 -1.28
CA ASP A 42 -2.96 -13.67 -2.73
C ASP A 42 -3.71 -12.41 -3.17
N PHE A 43 -4.63 -11.92 -2.32
CA PHE A 43 -5.41 -10.73 -2.61
C PHE A 43 -4.54 -9.47 -2.44
N MET A 44 -3.74 -9.40 -1.38
CA MET A 44 -2.82 -8.29 -1.16
C MET A 44 -1.80 -8.18 -2.29
N THR A 45 -1.19 -9.30 -2.67
CA THR A 45 -0.24 -9.35 -3.79
C THR A 45 -0.90 -8.90 -5.09
N SER A 46 -2.11 -9.39 -5.39
CA SER A 46 -2.86 -8.98 -6.59
C SER A 46 -3.20 -7.49 -6.58
N LEU A 47 -3.65 -6.97 -5.43
CA LEU A 47 -3.98 -5.55 -5.26
C LEU A 47 -2.74 -4.67 -5.45
N CYS A 48 -1.64 -5.01 -4.78
CA CYS A 48 -0.36 -4.28 -4.91
C CYS A 48 0.14 -4.33 -6.35
N ALA A 49 0.13 -5.49 -7.02
CA ALA A 49 0.59 -5.63 -8.40
C ALA A 49 -0.24 -4.78 -9.38
N HIS A 50 -1.53 -4.61 -9.08
CA HIS A 50 -2.42 -3.84 -9.94
C HIS A 50 -2.34 -2.33 -9.70
N VAL A 51 -2.32 -1.91 -8.44
CA VAL A 51 -2.43 -0.49 -8.06
C VAL A 51 -1.06 0.17 -7.97
N MET A 52 -0.03 -0.57 -7.59
CA MET A 52 1.31 -0.07 -7.28
C MET A 52 2.37 -1.14 -7.57
N PRO A 53 2.58 -1.48 -8.85
CA PRO A 53 3.50 -2.55 -9.25
C PRO A 53 4.94 -2.30 -8.79
N ASP A 54 5.30 -1.05 -8.48
CA ASP A 54 6.60 -0.63 -7.95
C ASP A 54 6.91 -1.18 -6.55
N VAL A 55 5.91 -1.66 -5.81
CA VAL A 55 6.09 -2.25 -4.47
C VAL A 55 7.08 -3.41 -4.47
N PHE A 56 7.11 -4.22 -5.52
CA PHE A 56 7.91 -5.46 -5.52
C PHE A 56 9.36 -5.26 -5.95
N GLU A 57 9.79 -4.02 -6.22
CA GLU A 57 11.18 -3.75 -6.60
C GLU A 57 12.15 -3.88 -5.41
N ASP A 58 11.67 -3.58 -4.19
CA ASP A 58 12.49 -3.55 -2.97
C ASP A 58 12.24 -4.74 -2.02
N ASP A 59 11.38 -5.70 -2.42
CA ASP A 59 10.94 -6.84 -1.60
C ASP A 59 10.49 -6.45 -0.16
N PRO A 60 9.54 -5.52 -0.01
CA PRO A 60 9.11 -5.03 1.30
C PRO A 60 8.30 -6.07 2.05
N SER A 61 8.24 -5.91 3.38
CA SER A 61 7.25 -6.62 4.18
C SER A 61 5.84 -6.17 3.82
N ILE A 62 4.90 -7.11 3.64
CA ILE A 62 3.48 -6.80 3.33
C ILE A 62 2.58 -7.34 4.43
N THR A 63 1.88 -6.45 5.12
CA THR A 63 0.97 -6.80 6.21
C THR A 63 -0.47 -6.42 5.89
N GLY A 64 -1.40 -7.35 6.14
CA GLY A 64 -2.83 -7.18 5.88
C GLY A 64 -3.65 -7.10 7.16
N THR A 65 -4.53 -6.11 7.25
CA THR A 65 -5.53 -6.00 8.32
C THR A 65 -6.88 -5.56 7.77
N ASN A 66 -7.93 -5.64 8.58
CA ASN A 66 -9.27 -5.24 8.19
C ASN A 66 -9.99 -4.41 9.24
N ALA A 67 -10.90 -3.58 8.77
CA ALA A 67 -11.91 -2.96 9.61
C ALA A 67 -13.29 -3.14 8.99
N ARG A 68 -14.30 -3.38 9.83
CA ARG A 68 -15.66 -3.68 9.37
C ARG A 68 -16.25 -2.60 8.48
N ARG A 69 -15.92 -1.32 8.77
CA ARG A 69 -16.35 -0.16 7.99
C ARG A 69 -15.36 0.97 8.16
N PHE A 70 -15.00 1.66 7.08
CA PHE A 70 -14.19 2.88 7.16
C PHE A 70 -15.09 4.11 7.38
N ARG A 71 -14.62 5.06 8.19
CA ARG A 71 -15.14 6.44 8.17
C ARG A 71 -14.25 7.28 7.25
N GLY A 72 -14.83 8.19 6.46
CA GLY A 72 -14.07 8.97 5.48
C GLY A 72 -13.41 8.08 4.42
N ASP A 73 -12.18 8.40 4.03
CA ASP A 73 -11.33 7.63 3.13
C ASP A 73 -10.53 6.51 3.82
N GLY A 74 -10.58 6.43 5.16
CA GLY A 74 -9.87 5.44 5.95
C GLY A 74 -8.43 5.81 6.31
N GLN A 75 -7.92 6.97 5.91
CA GLN A 75 -6.53 7.38 6.16
C GLN A 75 -6.19 7.40 7.67
N ASN A 76 -6.99 8.07 8.49
CA ASN A 76 -6.74 8.15 9.94
C ASN A 76 -6.73 6.76 10.62
N LEU A 77 -7.56 5.85 10.12
CA LEU A 77 -7.61 4.49 10.64
C LEU A 77 -6.37 3.69 10.21
N ALA A 78 -5.93 3.83 8.96
CA ALA A 78 -4.69 3.22 8.50
C ALA A 78 -3.48 3.74 9.28
N MET A 79 -3.41 5.05 9.55
CA MET A 79 -2.36 5.64 10.38
C MET A 79 -2.37 5.07 11.80
N ALA A 80 -3.54 4.93 12.43
CA ALA A 80 -3.63 4.33 13.77
C ALA A 80 -3.06 2.90 13.80
N PHE A 81 -3.33 2.09 12.77
CA PHE A 81 -2.78 0.75 12.66
C PHE A 81 -1.26 0.73 12.44
N VAL A 82 -0.73 1.66 11.65
CA VAL A 82 0.73 1.76 11.44
C VAL A 82 1.44 2.05 12.76
N VAL A 83 0.89 2.98 13.55
CA VAL A 83 1.43 3.32 14.88
C VAL A 83 1.35 2.15 15.85
N GLU A 84 0.23 1.42 15.85
CA GLU A 84 0.07 0.24 16.68
C GLU A 84 1.04 -0.88 16.30
N ALA A 85 1.37 -1.01 15.01
CA ALA A 85 2.30 -2.02 14.52
C ALA A 85 3.76 -1.70 14.87
N ASN A 86 4.19 -0.44 14.70
CA ASN A 86 5.52 0.03 15.05
C ASN A 86 5.55 1.56 15.14
N ASP A 87 5.83 2.11 16.33
CA ASP A 87 5.88 3.55 16.57
C ASP A 87 7.12 4.23 15.96
N ALA A 88 8.18 3.46 15.64
CA ALA A 88 9.35 3.95 14.93
C ALA A 88 8.98 4.59 13.58
N TYR A 89 7.89 4.12 12.95
CA TYR A 89 7.36 4.68 11.72
C TYR A 89 6.78 6.11 11.87
N LEU A 90 6.73 6.69 13.07
CA LEU A 90 6.41 8.12 13.25
C LEU A 90 7.64 9.01 13.38
N THR A 91 8.84 8.43 13.37
CA THR A 91 10.08 9.19 13.47
C THR A 91 10.49 9.75 12.11
N PRO A 92 11.37 10.77 12.08
CA PRO A 92 11.93 11.29 10.82
C PRO A 92 12.78 10.28 10.04
N GLU A 93 13.04 9.09 10.59
CA GLU A 93 13.76 8.01 9.90
C GLU A 93 12.90 7.32 8.85
N TYR A 94 11.59 7.62 8.80
CA TYR A 94 10.65 7.02 7.86
C TYR A 94 9.76 8.05 7.19
N ASP A 95 9.51 7.83 5.90
CA ASP A 95 8.56 8.59 5.10
C ASP A 95 7.32 7.73 4.79
N LEU A 96 6.14 8.26 5.09
CA LEU A 96 4.88 7.52 5.01
C LEU A 96 4.02 8.10 3.90
N ARG A 97 3.49 7.23 3.05
CA ARG A 97 2.57 7.62 1.99
C ARG A 97 1.33 6.76 2.02
N VAL A 98 0.17 7.42 2.04
CA VAL A 98 -1.13 6.77 2.19
C VAL A 98 -1.91 6.86 0.88
N TYR A 99 -2.43 5.72 0.43
CA TYR A 99 -3.16 5.55 -0.82
C TYR A 99 -4.52 4.93 -0.51
N PRO A 100 -5.56 5.76 -0.28
CA PRO A 100 -6.92 5.26 -0.17
C PRO A 100 -7.45 4.89 -1.56
N GLY A 101 -8.31 3.88 -1.59
CA GLY A 101 -8.94 3.44 -2.83
C GLY A 101 -10.15 2.55 -2.60
N LYS A 102 -10.67 2.03 -3.71
CA LYS A 102 -11.84 1.17 -3.72
C LYS A 102 -11.68 0.11 -4.79
N GLU A 103 -12.02 -1.13 -4.45
CA GLU A 103 -12.12 -2.19 -5.44
C GLU A 103 -13.20 -1.85 -6.49
N ALA A 104 -12.98 -2.29 -7.73
CA ALA A 104 -13.82 -1.91 -8.86
C ALA A 104 -15.33 -2.13 -8.61
N GLY A 105 -16.15 -1.24 -9.17
CA GLY A 105 -17.60 -1.28 -9.01
C GLY A 105 -18.10 -0.92 -7.60
N ARG A 106 -18.85 -1.84 -6.96
CA ARG A 106 -19.34 -1.70 -5.58
C ARG A 106 -18.45 -2.44 -4.56
N GLY A 107 -17.21 -2.77 -4.94
CA GLY A 107 -16.27 -3.49 -4.09
C GLY A 107 -15.88 -2.73 -2.81
N PRO A 108 -15.26 -3.44 -1.85
CA PRO A 108 -14.79 -2.87 -0.59
C PRO A 108 -13.77 -1.74 -0.80
N ARG A 109 -13.73 -0.81 0.15
CA ARG A 109 -12.66 0.18 0.21
C ARG A 109 -11.38 -0.44 0.76
N TRP A 110 -10.25 0.08 0.34
CA TRP A 110 -8.94 -0.30 0.86
C TRP A 110 -8.09 0.95 1.09
N VAL A 111 -7.10 0.84 1.96
CA VAL A 111 -6.06 1.84 2.14
C VAL A 111 -4.73 1.11 2.14
N ILE A 112 -3.80 1.57 1.30
CA ILE A 112 -2.44 1.07 1.30
C ILE A 112 -1.52 2.14 1.90
N VAL A 113 -0.68 1.77 2.86
CA VAL A 113 0.36 2.66 3.39
C VAL A 113 1.71 2.10 2.96
N LYS A 114 2.48 2.90 2.24
CA LYS A 114 3.89 2.63 1.93
C LYS A 114 4.76 3.34 2.97
N ILE A 115 5.73 2.61 3.52
CA ILE A 115 6.68 3.12 4.51
C ILE A 115 8.07 3.00 3.91
N PHE A 116 8.70 4.14 3.68
CA PHE A 116 10.05 4.25 3.14
C PHE A 116 11.02 4.60 4.25
N GLU A 117 12.25 4.11 4.20
CA GLU A 117 13.30 4.65 5.07
C GLU A 117 13.75 6.01 4.50
N ALA A 118 13.93 7.00 5.37
CA ALA A 118 14.36 8.36 5.02
C ALA A 118 15.87 8.42 4.72
N ARG A 119 16.37 7.46 3.94
CA ARG A 119 17.75 7.39 3.43
C ARG A 119 17.78 7.09 1.94
N PRO A 120 18.78 7.59 1.20
CA PRO A 120 18.88 7.31 -0.22
C PRO A 120 19.13 5.81 -0.51
N LYS A 121 18.46 5.23 -1.51
CA LYS A 121 18.76 3.86 -2.01
C LYS A 121 20.15 3.78 -2.64
N TYR A 122 20.48 4.81 -3.41
CA TYR A 122 21.74 4.92 -4.13
C TYR A 122 22.49 6.15 -3.62
N VAL A 123 23.70 5.92 -3.11
CA VAL A 123 24.70 6.96 -2.85
C VAL A 123 25.74 6.84 -3.95
N ASP A 124 25.96 7.90 -4.72
CA ASP A 124 27.03 7.95 -5.71
C ASP A 124 28.38 7.87 -4.98
N PRO A 125 29.23 6.87 -5.27
CA PRO A 125 30.53 6.73 -4.60
C PRO A 125 31.47 7.92 -4.86
N ASP A 126 31.24 8.72 -5.92
CA ASP A 126 32.13 9.82 -6.33
C ASP A 126 31.68 11.20 -5.83
N GLY A 127 30.70 11.27 -4.92
CA GLY A 127 30.03 12.51 -4.49
C GLY A 127 30.31 13.01 -3.07
N ALA A 128 31.52 12.77 -2.52
CA ALA A 128 31.94 13.29 -1.20
C ALA A 128 33.14 14.24 -1.30
#